data_AF-A0A0P0RQF5-F1
#
_entry.id   AF-A0A0P0RQF5-F1
#
_cell.length_a   1.000
_cell.length_b   1.000
_cell.length_c   1.000
_cell.angle_alpha   90.00
_cell.angle_beta   90.00
_cell.angle_gamma   90.00
#
_symmetry.space_group_name_H-M   'P 1'
#
loop_
_entity.id
_entity.type
_entity.pdbx_description
1 polymer ?
#
loop_
_entity_poly.entity_id
_entity_poly.type
_entity_poly.pdbx_seq_one_letter_code
_entity_poly.pdbx_strand_id
1 'polypeptide(L)'
;MGQGDPDETRTLAKDLGDAEIMLVDAPLYTENTATVPDASAIFFGGPATVLDSLQGILDAVCPTVIHCGDTGNGHAMRLVVAAIATCNRLITYECAAMGVRNGLTLPDMATVLNKSSGYNSASARVLPALTANKKTADVTLGSWADDLRKASALGMRYGAPMLIATMARSTLDAAANRLGASSTVDRLAEIWEIDAGLTARGAG
;
A
#
# COMPACT_ATOMS: atom_id res chain seq x y z
N MET A 1 -2.60 10.89 9.93
CA MET A 1 -3.84 10.09 9.81
C MET A 1 -3.44 8.63 9.90
N GLY A 2 -3.60 8.05 11.09
CA GLY A 2 -3.05 6.74 11.43
C GLY A 2 -3.73 5.61 10.67
N GLN A 3 -3.00 4.51 10.47
CA GLN A 3 -3.61 3.27 10.02
C GLN A 3 -4.30 2.62 11.23
N GLY A 4 -5.55 3.03 11.46
CA GLY A 4 -6.39 2.45 12.50
C GLY A 4 -6.75 1.01 12.18
N ASP A 5 -6.90 0.18 13.21
CA ASP A 5 -7.54 -1.13 13.05
C ASP A 5 -9.07 -0.92 12.90
N PRO A 6 -9.72 -1.55 11.90
CA PRO A 6 -11.16 -1.41 11.69
C PRO A 6 -12.00 -1.79 12.91
N ASP A 7 -11.61 -2.81 13.66
CA ASP A 7 -12.39 -3.32 14.79
C ASP A 7 -12.19 -2.46 16.04
N GLU A 8 -10.98 -1.92 16.23
CA GLU A 8 -10.74 -0.88 17.24
C GLU A 8 -11.60 0.35 16.95
N THR A 9 -11.71 0.73 15.68
CA THR A 9 -12.54 1.87 15.24
C THR A 9 -14.02 1.62 15.52
N ARG A 10 -14.53 0.42 15.19
CA ARG A 10 -15.92 0.04 15.47
C ARG A 10 -16.21 -0.02 16.97
N THR A 11 -15.27 -0.52 17.76
CA THR A 11 -15.40 -0.59 19.22
C THR A 11 -15.49 0.82 19.80
N LEU A 12 -14.56 1.70 19.42
CA LEU A 12 -14.56 3.09 19.85
C LEU A 12 -15.82 3.84 19.39
N ALA A 13 -16.31 3.57 18.17
CA ALA A 13 -17.54 4.17 17.67
C ALA A 13 -18.76 3.79 18.52
N LYS A 14 -18.82 2.54 18.98
CA LYS A 14 -19.87 2.08 19.89
C LYS A 14 -19.79 2.78 21.24
N ASP A 15 -18.59 2.84 21.84
CA ASP A 15 -18.39 3.47 23.14
C ASP A 15 -18.72 4.98 23.13
N LEU A 16 -18.40 5.66 22.02
CA LEU A 16 -18.75 7.07 21.82
C LEU A 16 -20.25 7.28 21.55
N GLY A 17 -20.93 6.28 20.97
CA GLY A 17 -22.36 6.29 20.76
C GLY A 17 -23.16 6.40 22.05
N ASP A 18 -22.67 5.82 23.16
CA ASP A 18 -23.29 5.95 24.49
C ASP A 18 -23.25 7.40 25.03
N ALA A 19 -22.38 8.24 24.47
CA ALA A 19 -22.28 9.67 24.75
C ALA A 19 -22.90 10.54 23.63
N GLU A 20 -23.70 9.96 22.74
CA GLU A 20 -24.31 10.62 21.57
C GLU A 20 -23.28 11.22 20.59
N ILE A 21 -22.06 10.69 20.56
CA ILE A 21 -20.99 11.12 19.66
C ILE A 21 -20.89 10.13 18.49
N MET A 22 -21.03 10.64 17.26
CA MET A 22 -20.84 9.85 16.04
C MET A 22 -19.37 9.86 15.61
N LEU A 23 -18.72 8.69 15.67
CA LEU A 23 -17.39 8.49 15.10
C LEU A 23 -17.47 8.00 13.65
N VAL A 24 -16.68 8.61 12.79
CA VAL A 24 -16.43 8.19 11.41
C VAL A 24 -14.93 8.06 11.17
N ASP A 25 -14.54 7.18 10.25
CA ASP A 25 -13.16 7.06 9.78
C ASP A 25 -13.04 7.55 8.34
N ALA A 26 -11.99 8.31 8.06
CA ALA A 26 -11.76 8.92 6.76
C ALA A 26 -10.26 8.91 6.40
N PRO A 27 -9.57 7.75 6.37
CA PRO A 27 -8.16 7.71 6.00
C PRO A 27 -7.95 8.26 4.57
N LEU A 28 -6.96 9.15 4.44
CA LEU A 28 -6.49 9.64 3.15
C LEU A 28 -5.53 8.63 2.53
N TYR A 29 -5.86 8.17 1.33
CA TYR A 29 -4.94 7.51 0.42
C TYR A 29 -4.36 8.49 -0.57
N THR A 30 -3.05 8.38 -0.78
CA THR A 30 -2.28 9.20 -1.70
C THR A 30 -1.20 8.30 -2.26
N GLU A 31 -1.22 8.09 -3.56
CA GLU A 31 -0.17 7.38 -4.27
C GLU A 31 0.05 8.08 -5.60
N ASN A 32 1.30 8.21 -6.05
CA ASN A 32 1.61 8.59 -7.43
C ASN A 32 1.00 9.92 -7.94
N THR A 33 0.69 10.87 -7.06
CA THR A 33 0.00 12.12 -7.42
C THR A 33 0.77 13.01 -8.41
N ALA A 34 2.09 12.83 -8.50
CA ALA A 34 2.92 13.52 -9.48
C ALA A 34 2.64 13.10 -10.94
N THR A 35 2.07 11.91 -11.16
CA THR A 35 1.79 11.40 -12.52
C THR A 35 0.33 11.07 -12.76
N VAL A 36 -0.44 10.82 -11.69
CA VAL A 36 -1.88 10.59 -11.75
C VAL A 36 -2.55 11.62 -10.84
N PRO A 37 -3.10 12.72 -11.40
CA PRO A 37 -3.68 13.82 -10.63
C PRO A 37 -4.74 13.37 -9.61
N ASP A 38 -5.52 12.33 -9.96
CA ASP A 38 -6.61 11.80 -9.13
C ASP A 38 -6.25 10.52 -8.36
N ALA A 39 -4.95 10.25 -8.13
CA ALA A 39 -4.52 9.06 -7.38
C ALA A 39 -4.48 9.27 -5.86
N SER A 40 -5.25 10.24 -5.37
CA SER A 40 -5.60 10.36 -3.96
C SER A 40 -7.10 10.21 -3.78
N ALA A 41 -7.48 9.56 -2.68
CA ALA A 41 -8.87 9.45 -2.30
C ALA A 41 -9.00 9.38 -0.78
N ILE A 42 -10.05 9.98 -0.23
CA ILE A 42 -10.49 9.72 1.14
C ILE A 42 -11.42 8.50 1.10
N PHE A 43 -11.16 7.51 1.95
CA PHE A 43 -12.05 6.37 2.14
C PHE A 43 -12.93 6.63 3.35
N PHE A 44 -14.19 7.02 3.15
CA PHE A 44 -15.10 7.40 4.22
C PHE A 44 -15.90 6.21 4.73
N GLY A 45 -15.74 5.86 6.01
CA GLY A 45 -16.56 4.90 6.75
C GLY A 45 -17.48 5.64 7.73
N GLY A 46 -18.79 5.51 7.51
CA GLY A 46 -19.83 6.13 8.33
C GLY A 46 -21.16 6.28 7.58
N PRO A 47 -22.22 6.77 8.24
CA PRO A 47 -23.51 6.98 7.60
C PRO A 47 -23.44 7.98 6.43
N ALA A 48 -24.18 7.72 5.36
CA ALA A 48 -24.23 8.60 4.19
C ALA A 48 -24.69 10.03 4.54
N THR A 49 -25.61 10.18 5.47
CA THR A 49 -26.07 11.50 5.94
C THR A 49 -24.96 12.31 6.61
N VAL A 50 -24.02 11.64 7.28
CA VAL A 50 -22.85 12.30 7.88
C VAL A 50 -21.87 12.69 6.79
N LEU A 51 -21.62 11.80 5.81
CA LEU A 51 -20.81 12.13 4.64
C LEU A 51 -21.33 13.39 3.93
N ASP A 52 -22.62 13.45 3.63
CA ASP A 52 -23.26 14.61 2.98
C ASP A 52 -23.03 15.90 3.78
N SER A 53 -23.13 15.82 5.12
CA SER A 53 -22.90 16.97 6.00
C SER A 53 -21.44 17.43 6.06
N LEU A 54 -20.49 16.52 5.78
CA LEU A 54 -19.04 16.78 5.83
C LEU A 54 -18.43 17.02 4.45
N GLN A 55 -19.19 16.90 3.36
CA GLN A 55 -18.69 16.92 1.99
C GLN A 55 -17.78 18.13 1.72
N GLY A 56 -18.20 19.33 2.10
CA GLY A 56 -17.40 20.54 1.88
C GLY A 56 -16.05 20.57 2.62
N ILE A 57 -15.96 19.93 3.78
CA ILE A 57 -14.70 19.80 4.53
C ILE A 57 -13.81 18.75 3.86
N LEU A 58 -14.38 17.62 3.45
CA LEU A 58 -13.64 16.53 2.82
C LEU A 58 -13.10 16.93 1.44
N ASP A 59 -13.90 17.65 0.65
CA ASP A 59 -13.51 18.16 -0.68
C ASP A 59 -12.34 19.15 -0.60
N ALA A 60 -12.25 19.92 0.48
CA ALA A 60 -11.13 20.82 0.73
C ALA A 60 -9.81 20.07 1.02
N VAL A 61 -9.89 18.82 1.45
CA VAL A 61 -8.72 17.95 1.73
C VAL A 61 -8.34 17.11 0.52
N CYS A 62 -9.33 16.49 -0.14
CA CYS A 62 -9.11 15.64 -1.30
C CYS A 62 -10.33 15.72 -2.23
N PRO A 63 -10.14 15.97 -3.54
CA PRO A 63 -11.25 16.09 -4.48
C PRO A 63 -12.00 14.78 -4.72
N THR A 64 -11.44 13.64 -4.31
CA THR A 64 -12.08 12.33 -4.45
C THR A 64 -12.37 11.75 -3.06
N VAL A 65 -13.65 11.53 -2.79
CA VAL A 65 -14.14 10.88 -1.56
C VAL A 65 -14.95 9.65 -1.97
N ILE A 66 -14.63 8.50 -1.40
CA ILE A 66 -15.30 7.22 -1.68
C ILE A 66 -16.03 6.80 -0.41
N HIS A 67 -17.35 6.67 -0.47
CA HIS A 67 -18.13 6.08 0.61
C HIS A 67 -17.90 4.56 0.67
N CYS A 68 -17.30 4.09 1.76
CA CYS A 68 -16.94 2.69 1.96
C CYS A 68 -17.97 1.91 2.80
N GLY A 69 -19.11 2.51 3.15
CA GLY A 69 -20.13 1.94 4.02
C GLY A 69 -19.97 2.41 5.46
N ASP A 70 -20.22 1.54 6.43
CA ASP A 70 -20.28 1.88 7.85
C ASP A 70 -18.92 2.23 8.48
N THR A 71 -18.94 2.82 9.67
CA THR A 71 -17.74 3.15 10.46
C THR A 71 -16.85 1.91 10.64
N GLY A 72 -15.55 2.08 10.38
CA GLY A 72 -14.51 1.07 10.28
C GLY A 72 -14.18 0.65 8.84
N ASN A 73 -15.09 0.86 7.88
CA ASN A 73 -14.88 0.39 6.51
C ASN A 73 -13.85 1.21 5.72
N GLY A 74 -13.63 2.49 6.05
CA GLY A 74 -12.58 3.30 5.44
C GLY A 74 -11.18 2.77 5.78
N HIS A 75 -10.94 2.44 7.05
CA HIS A 75 -9.74 1.75 7.52
C HIS A 75 -9.61 0.37 6.89
N ALA A 76 -10.70 -0.40 6.76
CA ALA A 76 -10.67 -1.70 6.08
C ALA A 76 -10.26 -1.57 4.60
N MET A 77 -10.84 -0.60 3.88
CA MET A 77 -10.46 -0.30 2.49
C MET A 77 -8.98 0.07 2.39
N ARG A 78 -8.47 0.88 3.34
CA ARG A 78 -7.05 1.25 3.39
C ARG A 78 -6.14 0.02 3.53
N LEU A 79 -6.50 -0.96 4.36
CA LEU A 79 -5.74 -2.20 4.52
C LEU A 79 -5.76 -3.07 3.25
N VAL A 80 -6.90 -3.12 2.55
CA VAL A 80 -7.01 -3.81 1.25
C VAL A 80 -6.05 -3.18 0.23
N VAL A 81 -6.07 -1.85 0.11
CA VAL A 81 -5.18 -1.12 -0.80
C VAL A 81 -3.70 -1.34 -0.43
N ALA A 82 -3.35 -1.28 0.86
CA ALA A 82 -1.99 -1.53 1.32
C ALA A 82 -1.52 -2.95 0.93
N ALA A 83 -2.35 -3.97 1.15
CA ALA A 83 -2.00 -5.34 0.82
C ALA A 83 -1.74 -5.53 -0.69
N ILE A 84 -2.62 -5.00 -1.54
CA ILE A 84 -2.47 -5.08 -3.01
C ILE A 84 -1.22 -4.31 -3.46
N ALA A 85 -1.03 -3.08 -2.97
CA ALA A 85 0.10 -2.23 -3.33
C ALA A 85 1.44 -2.88 -2.96
N THR A 86 1.54 -3.48 -1.77
CA THR A 86 2.74 -4.21 -1.37
C THR A 86 2.99 -5.41 -2.28
N CYS A 87 1.97 -6.27 -2.51
CA CYS A 87 2.13 -7.46 -3.36
C CYS A 87 2.60 -7.07 -4.77
N ASN A 88 1.97 -6.07 -5.37
CA ASN A 88 2.33 -5.54 -6.69
C ASN A 88 3.78 -5.06 -6.75
N ARG A 89 4.28 -4.47 -5.66
CA ARG A 89 5.65 -3.99 -5.62
C ARG A 89 6.67 -5.13 -5.45
N LEU A 90 6.42 -6.09 -4.56
CA LEU A 90 7.31 -7.22 -4.38
C LEU A 90 7.44 -8.02 -5.68
N ILE A 91 6.31 -8.35 -6.33
CA ILE A 91 6.35 -9.08 -7.60
C ILE A 91 7.03 -8.29 -8.71
N THR A 92 6.92 -6.96 -8.72
CA THR A 92 7.64 -6.10 -9.68
C THR A 92 9.15 -6.20 -9.48
N TYR A 93 9.66 -6.18 -8.24
CA TYR A 93 11.09 -6.34 -7.97
C TYR A 93 11.62 -7.73 -8.33
N GLU A 94 10.88 -8.77 -7.93
CA GLU A 94 11.23 -10.15 -8.24
C GLU A 94 11.32 -10.39 -9.76
N CYS A 95 10.30 -9.97 -10.50
CA CYS A 95 10.28 -10.08 -11.96
C CYS A 95 11.34 -9.20 -12.63
N ALA A 96 11.62 -8.00 -12.10
CA ALA A 96 12.67 -7.13 -12.64
C ALA A 96 14.05 -7.76 -12.50
N ALA A 97 14.38 -8.32 -11.33
CA ALA A 97 15.66 -9.00 -11.11
C ALA A 97 15.80 -10.24 -11.98
N MET A 98 14.76 -11.08 -12.04
CA MET A 98 14.73 -12.25 -12.91
C MET A 98 14.87 -11.87 -14.39
N GLY A 99 14.15 -10.86 -14.85
CA GLY A 99 14.20 -10.39 -16.23
C GLY A 99 15.59 -9.87 -16.61
N VAL A 100 16.20 -9.04 -15.76
CA VAL A 100 17.58 -8.55 -15.97
C VAL A 100 18.57 -9.71 -16.03
N ARG A 101 18.43 -10.70 -15.14
CA ARG A 101 19.28 -11.89 -15.16
C ARG A 101 19.14 -12.71 -16.45
N ASN A 102 17.97 -12.68 -17.07
CA ASN A 102 17.69 -13.33 -18.35
C ASN A 102 18.02 -12.45 -19.58
N GLY A 103 18.64 -11.29 -19.38
CA GLY A 103 19.09 -10.39 -20.46
C GLY A 103 18.04 -9.37 -20.92
N LEU A 104 16.91 -9.24 -20.22
CA LEU A 104 15.95 -8.17 -20.49
C LEU A 104 16.43 -6.84 -19.93
N THR A 105 16.07 -5.75 -20.61
CA THR A 105 16.30 -4.40 -20.08
C THR A 105 15.10 -3.91 -19.26
N LEU A 106 15.33 -3.10 -18.22
CA LEU A 106 14.26 -2.45 -17.46
C LEU A 106 13.33 -1.59 -18.34
N PRO A 107 13.83 -0.82 -19.34
CA PRO A 107 12.97 -0.09 -20.27
C PRO A 107 12.06 -0.98 -21.13
N ASP A 108 12.56 -2.11 -21.63
CA ASP A 108 11.74 -3.04 -22.43
C ASP A 108 10.66 -3.68 -21.56
N MET A 109 11.03 -4.12 -20.34
CA MET A 109 10.06 -4.65 -19.37
C MET A 109 9.01 -3.61 -19.02
N ALA A 110 9.39 -2.36 -18.78
CA ALA A 110 8.44 -1.28 -18.51
C ALA A 110 7.47 -1.05 -19.69
N THR A 111 7.98 -1.13 -20.94
CA THR A 111 7.16 -0.98 -22.15
C THR A 111 6.13 -2.11 -22.28
N VAL A 112 6.55 -3.36 -22.06
CA VAL A 112 5.68 -4.53 -22.20
C VAL A 112 4.67 -4.63 -21.06
N LEU A 113 5.13 -4.52 -19.81
CA LEU A 113 4.26 -4.69 -18.63
C LEU A 113 3.21 -3.61 -18.59
N ASN A 114 3.57 -2.34 -18.84
CA ASN A 114 2.62 -1.24 -18.77
C ASN A 114 1.61 -1.17 -19.93
N LYS A 115 1.69 -2.11 -20.89
CA LYS A 115 0.77 -2.24 -22.03
C LYS A 115 0.10 -3.62 -22.10
N SER A 116 0.23 -4.43 -21.06
CA SER A 116 -0.31 -5.79 -21.00
C SER A 116 -1.05 -6.03 -19.70
N SER A 117 -1.54 -7.26 -19.50
CA SER A 117 -2.13 -7.69 -18.22
C SER A 117 -1.12 -7.68 -17.06
N GLY A 118 0.17 -7.51 -17.33
CA GLY A 118 1.19 -7.31 -16.30
C GLY A 118 1.19 -5.92 -15.66
N TYR A 119 0.40 -4.97 -16.19
CA TYR A 119 0.35 -3.61 -15.67
C TYR A 119 -0.11 -3.60 -14.21
N ASN A 120 0.63 -2.86 -13.39
CA ASN A 120 0.18 -2.44 -12.08
C ASN A 120 0.81 -1.08 -11.71
N SER A 121 0.28 -0.44 -10.66
CA SER A 121 0.76 0.87 -10.20
C SER A 121 2.27 0.87 -9.87
N ALA A 122 2.81 -0.26 -9.37
CA ALA A 122 4.24 -0.39 -9.08
C ALA A 122 5.07 -0.55 -10.35
N SER A 123 4.67 -1.33 -11.37
CA SER A 123 5.42 -1.47 -12.62
C SER A 123 5.60 -0.14 -13.35
N ALA A 124 4.58 0.72 -13.31
CA ALA A 124 4.61 2.05 -13.90
C ALA A 124 5.59 3.01 -13.20
N ARG A 125 5.81 2.85 -11.90
CA ARG A 125 6.69 3.74 -11.10
C ARG A 125 8.09 3.18 -10.88
N VAL A 126 8.17 1.91 -10.50
CA VAL A 126 9.39 1.26 -10.00
C VAL A 126 10.35 0.94 -11.14
N LEU A 127 9.89 0.44 -12.28
CA LEU A 127 10.79 0.07 -13.38
C LEU A 127 11.55 1.28 -13.96
N PRO A 128 10.90 2.43 -14.24
CA PRO A 128 11.63 3.65 -14.63
C PRO A 128 12.56 4.15 -13.53
N ALA A 129 12.14 4.07 -12.27
CA ALA A 129 12.93 4.54 -11.15
C ALA A 129 14.18 3.70 -10.88
N LEU A 130 14.10 2.38 -11.04
CA LEU A 130 15.26 1.48 -10.99
C LEU A 130 16.28 1.83 -12.09
N THR A 131 15.79 2.19 -13.28
CA THR A 131 16.67 2.63 -14.39
C THR A 131 17.39 3.93 -14.05
N ALA A 132 16.71 4.85 -13.37
CA ALA A 132 17.23 6.18 -13.03
C ALA A 132 17.86 6.29 -11.63
N ASN A 133 17.93 5.19 -10.88
CA ASN A 133 18.30 5.14 -9.46
C ASN A 133 17.56 6.19 -8.60
N LYS A 134 16.23 6.28 -8.77
CA LYS A 134 15.37 7.27 -8.08
C LYS A 134 14.55 6.61 -6.99
N LYS A 135 14.30 7.39 -5.93
CA LYS A 135 13.33 7.06 -4.88
C LYS A 135 11.91 7.07 -5.45
N THR A 136 11.05 6.17 -4.98
CA THR A 136 9.66 6.07 -5.46
C THR A 136 8.59 6.22 -4.38
N ALA A 137 8.96 6.13 -3.10
CA ALA A 137 8.02 6.26 -2.01
C ALA A 137 8.69 6.75 -0.72
N ASP A 138 7.94 7.49 0.10
CA ASP A 138 8.31 7.95 1.44
C ASP A 138 7.77 7.00 2.53
N VAL A 139 7.91 5.69 2.32
CA VAL A 139 7.42 4.65 3.24
C VAL A 139 8.54 3.68 3.59
N THR A 140 8.46 3.11 4.79
CA THR A 140 9.48 2.22 5.33
C THR A 140 9.03 0.75 5.29
N LEU A 141 10.01 -0.16 5.33
CA LEU A 141 9.74 -1.60 5.43
C LEU A 141 8.87 -1.94 6.64
N GLY A 142 9.17 -1.36 7.80
CA GLY A 142 8.44 -1.59 9.04
C GLY A 142 6.99 -1.11 8.96
N SER A 143 6.74 0.05 8.32
CA SER A 143 5.37 0.53 8.12
C SER A 143 4.56 -0.43 7.28
N TRP A 144 5.07 -0.87 6.13
CA TRP A 144 4.34 -1.83 5.29
C TRP A 144 4.14 -3.20 5.94
N ALA A 145 5.12 -3.67 6.72
CA ALA A 145 4.99 -4.90 7.47
C ALA A 145 3.86 -4.80 8.52
N ASP A 146 3.70 -3.64 9.16
CA ASP A 146 2.61 -3.39 10.11
C ASP A 146 1.23 -3.38 9.43
N ASP A 147 1.11 -2.75 8.26
CA ASP A 147 -0.13 -2.69 7.50
C ASP A 147 -0.60 -4.09 7.10
N LEU A 148 0.32 -4.91 6.58
CA LEU A 148 0.03 -6.29 6.21
C LEU A 148 -0.24 -7.17 7.43
N ARG A 149 0.36 -6.87 8.59
CA ARG A 149 0.04 -7.54 9.86
C ARG A 149 -1.41 -7.27 10.27
N LYS A 150 -1.84 -6.01 10.22
CA LYS A 150 -3.23 -5.61 10.47
C LYS A 150 -4.20 -6.24 9.48
N ALA A 151 -3.90 -6.18 8.18
CA ALA A 151 -4.72 -6.79 7.14
C ALA A 151 -4.88 -8.31 7.34
N SER A 152 -3.77 -9.01 7.62
CA SER A 152 -3.79 -10.47 7.85
C SER A 152 -4.58 -10.83 9.11
N ALA A 153 -4.41 -10.07 10.20
CA ALA A 153 -5.16 -10.26 11.44
C ALA A 153 -6.66 -10.04 11.23
N LEU A 154 -7.04 -8.98 10.52
CA LEU A 154 -8.43 -8.71 10.13
C LEU A 154 -9.00 -9.87 9.31
N GLY A 155 -8.29 -10.30 8.26
CA GLY A 155 -8.73 -11.43 7.42
C GLY A 155 -8.98 -12.70 8.22
N MET A 156 -8.13 -13.01 9.21
CA MET A 156 -8.34 -14.14 10.11
C MET A 156 -9.61 -14.00 10.97
N ARG A 157 -9.87 -12.82 11.54
CA ARG A 157 -11.07 -12.57 12.37
C ARG A 157 -12.37 -12.74 11.59
N TYR A 158 -12.36 -12.39 10.31
CA TYR A 158 -13.52 -12.48 9.42
C TYR A 158 -13.62 -13.79 8.62
N GLY A 159 -12.72 -14.77 8.86
CA GLY A 159 -12.74 -16.04 8.12
C GLY A 159 -12.33 -15.93 6.64
N ALA A 160 -11.64 -14.85 6.27
CA ALA A 160 -11.13 -14.56 4.94
C ALA A 160 -9.58 -14.48 4.96
N PRO A 161 -8.88 -15.61 5.12
CA PRO A 161 -7.43 -15.62 5.29
C PRO A 161 -6.69 -15.06 4.06
N MET A 162 -5.77 -14.12 4.30
CA MET A 162 -5.01 -13.43 3.24
C MET A 162 -3.65 -14.08 3.02
N LEU A 163 -3.61 -15.24 2.36
CA LEU A 163 -2.39 -16.06 2.20
C LEU A 163 -1.26 -15.33 1.47
N ILE A 164 -1.55 -14.68 0.34
CA ILE A 164 -0.57 -13.93 -0.46
C ILE A 164 -0.02 -12.74 0.35
N ALA A 165 -0.89 -12.01 1.03
CA ALA A 165 -0.51 -10.89 1.89
C ALA A 165 0.37 -11.37 3.07
N THR A 166 0.11 -12.56 3.60
CA THR A 166 0.91 -13.16 4.68
C THR A 166 2.32 -13.51 4.20
N MET A 167 2.45 -14.02 2.96
CA MET A 167 3.76 -14.24 2.33
C MET A 167 4.49 -12.92 2.13
N ALA A 168 3.81 -11.91 1.57
CA ALA A 168 4.38 -10.58 1.39
C ALA A 168 4.86 -9.97 2.72
N ARG A 169 4.08 -10.11 3.80
CA ARG A 169 4.45 -9.67 5.16
C ARG A 169 5.72 -10.35 5.62
N SER A 170 5.80 -11.68 5.45
CA SER A 170 6.96 -12.47 5.87
C SER A 170 8.22 -12.05 5.12
N THR A 171 8.10 -11.75 3.82
CA THR A 171 9.19 -11.18 3.01
C THR A 171 9.62 -9.81 3.54
N LEU A 172 8.68 -8.93 3.90
CA LEU A 172 9.01 -7.63 4.49
C LEU A 172 9.65 -7.74 5.87
N ASP A 173 9.16 -8.62 6.73
CA ASP A 173 9.75 -8.86 8.07
C ASP A 173 11.20 -9.36 7.92
N ALA A 174 11.45 -10.29 6.99
CA ALA A 174 12.80 -10.75 6.67
C ALA A 174 13.69 -9.63 6.11
N ALA A 175 13.15 -8.80 5.21
CA ALA A 175 13.85 -7.64 4.66
C ALA A 175 14.16 -6.59 5.74
N ALA A 176 13.22 -6.30 6.63
CA ALA A 176 13.40 -5.36 7.74
C ALA A 176 14.48 -5.83 8.71
N ASN A 177 14.61 -7.13 8.96
CA ASN A 177 15.70 -7.70 9.76
C ASN A 177 17.08 -7.54 9.08
N ARG A 178 17.13 -7.58 7.75
CA ARG A 178 18.39 -7.45 6.98
C ARG A 178 18.81 -6.00 6.75
N LEU A 179 17.84 -5.13 6.44
CA LEU A 179 18.08 -3.76 5.97
C LEU A 179 17.71 -2.70 7.01
N GLY A 180 17.06 -3.08 8.11
CA GLY A 180 16.49 -2.17 9.11
C GLY A 180 15.05 -1.78 8.80
N ALA A 181 14.19 -1.77 9.82
CA ALA A 181 12.77 -1.46 9.68
C ALA A 181 12.48 -0.02 9.22
N SER A 182 13.40 0.92 9.46
CA SER A 182 13.32 2.31 9.00
C SER A 182 13.81 2.52 7.57
N SER A 183 14.37 1.48 6.91
CA SER A 183 14.80 1.59 5.51
C SER A 183 13.62 1.83 4.58
N THR A 184 13.87 2.59 3.51
CA THR A 184 12.90 2.77 2.43
C THR A 184 12.57 1.43 1.76
N VAL A 185 11.32 1.27 1.35
CA VAL A 185 10.85 0.14 0.53
C VAL A 185 11.55 0.05 -0.82
N ASP A 186 12.22 1.10 -1.29
CA ASP A 186 13.06 1.04 -2.49
C ASP A 186 14.22 0.05 -2.35
N ARG A 187 14.75 -0.13 -1.14
CA ARG A 187 15.88 -1.04 -0.86
C ARG A 187 15.54 -2.53 -1.01
N LEU A 188 14.25 -2.86 -1.13
CA LEU A 188 13.83 -4.23 -1.43
C LEU A 188 14.43 -4.75 -2.73
N ALA A 189 14.68 -3.86 -3.71
CA ALA A 189 15.34 -4.22 -4.95
C ALA A 189 16.69 -4.92 -4.72
N GLU A 190 17.47 -4.46 -3.74
CA GLU A 190 18.80 -4.98 -3.41
C GLU A 190 18.75 -6.47 -3.06
N ILE A 191 17.69 -6.91 -2.39
CA ILE A 191 17.51 -8.31 -1.98
C ILE A 191 17.40 -9.20 -3.23
N TRP A 192 16.48 -8.88 -4.13
CA TRP A 192 16.29 -9.68 -5.34
C TRP A 192 17.43 -9.54 -6.35
N GLU A 193 18.10 -8.39 -6.40
CA GLU A 193 19.33 -8.24 -7.17
C GLU A 193 20.41 -9.21 -6.69
N ILE A 194 20.66 -9.27 -5.38
CA ILE A 194 21.61 -10.21 -4.78
C ILE A 194 21.19 -11.66 -5.05
N ASP A 195 19.94 -12.00 -4.81
CA ASP A 195 19.42 -13.36 -4.97
C ASP A 195 19.47 -13.83 -6.44
N ALA A 196 19.35 -12.90 -7.40
CA ALA A 196 19.52 -13.16 -8.83
C ALA A 196 21.00 -13.15 -9.30
N GLY A 197 21.95 -12.96 -8.38
CA GLY A 197 23.39 -12.87 -8.68
C GLY A 197 23.75 -11.63 -9.52
N LEU A 198 23.02 -10.53 -9.32
CA LEU A 198 23.30 -9.21 -9.88
C LEU A 198 24.03 -8.35 -8.85
N THR A 199 24.73 -7.31 -9.32
CA THR A 199 25.29 -6.30 -8.42
C THR A 199 24.17 -5.44 -7.84
N ALA A 200 24.04 -5.42 -6.51
CA ALA A 200 23.07 -4.58 -5.82
C ALA A 200 23.32 -3.10 -6.13
N ARG A 201 22.29 -2.39 -6.57
CA ARG A 201 22.40 -0.98 -7.00
C ARG A 201 22.46 0.00 -5.82
N GLY A 202 22.16 -0.45 -4.60
CA GLY A 202 22.04 0.37 -3.37
C GLY A 202 23.22 0.29 -2.38
N ALA A 203 24.40 -0.16 -2.79
CA ALA A 203 25.58 -0.25 -1.91
C ALA A 203 26.41 1.06 -1.81
N GLY A 204 25.78 2.23 -1.98
CA GLY A 204 26.43 3.55 -1.94
C GLY A 204 25.64 4.57 -1.14
#